data_AF-A0A7W6BIU7-F1
#
_entry.id   AF-A0A7W6BIU7-F1
#
_cell.length_a   1.000
_cell.length_b   1.000
_cell.length_c   1.000
_cell.angle_alpha   90.00
_cell.angle_beta   90.00
_cell.angle_gamma   90.00
#
_symmetry.space_group_name_H-M   'P 1'
#
loop_
_entity.id
_entity.type
_entity.pdbx_description
1 polymer ?
#
loop_
_entity_poly.entity_id
_entity_poly.type
_entity_poly.pdbx_seq_one_letter_code
_entity_poly.pdbx_strand_id
1 'polypeptide(L)'
;MDIDALRAQHNELAELAHQLLAVIAREQPQKVAALRWRLARLLIAHLSVEDRYLYPAMIAQAGPAMPVAERFRGEMGGLAKEFTAYLRRWTDQGIARHGRSSARIRSGC
;
A
#
# COMPACT_ATOMS: atom_id res chain seq x y z
N MET A 1 2.53 4.24 22.31
CA MET A 1 2.50 4.29 20.84
C MET A 1 3.08 5.62 20.42
N ASP A 2 4.05 5.63 19.52
CA ASP A 2 4.65 6.86 19.00
C ASP A 2 3.84 7.36 17.79
N ILE A 3 3.05 8.41 18.01
CA ILE A 3 2.19 9.01 16.97
C ILE A 3 3.02 9.78 15.95
N ASP A 4 4.14 10.37 16.33
CA ASP A 4 5.00 11.11 15.41
C ASP A 4 5.71 10.17 14.45
N ALA A 5 6.08 8.98 14.91
CA ALA A 5 6.54 7.91 14.03
C ALA A 5 5.47 7.51 12.99
N LEU A 6 4.20 7.36 13.36
CA LEU A 6 3.12 7.04 12.40
C LEU A 6 2.92 8.16 11.38
N ARG A 7 2.98 9.43 11.80
CA ARG A 7 2.93 10.59 10.89
C ARG A 7 4.11 10.62 9.93
N ALA A 8 5.31 10.33 10.41
CA ALA A 8 6.49 10.24 9.56
C ALA A 8 6.35 9.12 8.51
N GLN A 9 5.77 7.98 8.89
CA GLN A 9 5.48 6.89 7.96
C GLN A 9 4.48 7.28 6.87
N HIS A 10 3.46 8.09 7.17
CA HIS A 10 2.56 8.62 6.12
C HIS A 10 3.32 9.47 5.10
N ASN A 11 4.22 10.34 5.57
CA ASN A 11 5.03 11.18 4.68
C ASN A 11 5.94 10.31 3.79
N GLU A 12 6.57 9.28 4.37
CA GLU A 12 7.39 8.34 3.59
C GLU A 12 6.56 7.52 2.59
N LEU A 13 5.35 7.08 2.97
CA LEU A 13 4.43 6.39 2.06
C LEU A 13 4.02 7.26 0.87
N ALA A 14 3.68 8.52 1.11
CA ALA A 14 3.32 9.47 0.05
C ALA A 14 4.49 9.71 -0.90
N GLU A 15 5.70 9.89 -0.35
CA GLU A 15 6.91 10.09 -1.14
C GLU A 15 7.26 8.85 -1.99
N LEU A 16 7.18 7.65 -1.41
CA LEU A 16 7.40 6.40 -2.16
C LEU A 16 6.36 6.21 -3.27
N ALA A 17 5.10 6.57 -3.03
CA ALA A 17 4.05 6.52 -4.04
C ALA A 17 4.34 7.50 -5.20
N HIS A 18 4.73 8.74 -4.90
CA HIS A 18 5.14 9.70 -5.92
C HIS A 18 6.34 9.23 -6.74
N GLN A 19 7.37 8.70 -6.09
CA GLN A 19 8.54 8.15 -6.79
C GLN A 19 8.16 6.97 -7.69
N LEU A 20 7.29 6.07 -7.21
CA LEU A 20 6.82 4.94 -7.99
C LEU A 20 6.06 5.40 -9.24
N LEU A 21 5.15 6.36 -9.10
CA LEU A 21 4.43 6.96 -10.22
C LEU A 21 5.39 7.63 -11.22
N ALA A 22 6.40 8.35 -10.73
CA ALA A 22 7.39 9.01 -11.58
C ALA A 22 8.23 8.02 -12.39
N VAL A 23 8.67 6.90 -11.81
CA VAL A 23 9.43 5.88 -12.56
C VAL A 23 8.56 5.10 -13.55
N ILE A 24 7.27 4.93 -13.26
CA ILE A 24 6.30 4.34 -14.20
C ILE A 24 6.12 5.29 -15.39
N ALA A 25 5.87 6.58 -15.15
CA ALA A 25 5.68 7.58 -16.20
C ALA A 25 6.91 7.75 -17.10
N ARG A 26 8.11 7.50 -16.56
CA ARG A 26 9.38 7.55 -17.31
C ARG A 26 9.79 6.21 -17.93
N GLU A 27 8.93 5.19 -17.87
CA GLU A 27 9.19 3.84 -18.39
C GLU A 27 10.52 3.24 -17.89
N GLN A 28 10.79 3.32 -16.58
CA GLN A 28 12.00 2.77 -15.95
C GLN A 28 11.68 1.46 -15.18
N PRO A 29 11.38 0.34 -15.87
CA PRO A 29 10.90 -0.89 -15.26
C PRO A 29 11.85 -1.48 -14.21
N GLN A 30 13.17 -1.27 -14.40
CA GLN A 30 14.21 -1.71 -13.47
C GLN A 30 14.10 -1.07 -12.08
N LYS A 31 13.47 0.11 -11.96
CA LYS A 31 13.26 0.80 -10.67
C LYS A 31 11.91 0.51 -10.04
N VAL A 32 10.92 0.09 -10.83
CA VAL A 32 9.55 -0.15 -10.39
C VAL A 32 9.50 -1.23 -9.31
N ALA A 33 10.21 -2.35 -9.51
CA ALA A 33 10.19 -3.47 -8.57
C ALA A 33 10.69 -3.09 -7.17
N ALA A 34 11.81 -2.37 -7.09
CA ALA A 34 12.41 -1.93 -5.84
C ALA A 34 11.50 -0.95 -5.07
N LEU A 35 10.98 0.08 -5.77
CA LEU A 35 10.08 1.07 -5.17
C LEU A 35 8.75 0.45 -4.74
N ARG A 36 8.18 -0.42 -5.56
CA ARG A 36 6.95 -1.18 -5.23
C ARG A 36 7.16 -2.03 -3.97
N TRP A 37 8.29 -2.71 -3.84
CA TRP A 37 8.58 -3.53 -2.66
C TRP A 37 8.74 -2.68 -1.38
N ARG A 38 9.46 -1.56 -1.48
CA ARG A 38 9.64 -0.65 -0.34
C ARG A 38 8.30 -0.05 0.13
N LEU A 39 7.50 0.44 -0.81
CA LEU A 39 6.14 0.94 -0.53
C LEU A 39 5.29 -0.14 0.14
N ALA A 40 5.27 -1.35 -0.43
CA ALA A 40 4.48 -2.46 0.08
C ALA A 40 4.85 -2.83 1.53
N ARG A 41 6.14 -2.95 1.82
CA ARG A 41 6.63 -3.30 3.15
C ARG A 41 6.22 -2.26 4.19
N LEU A 42 6.40 -0.97 3.87
CA LEU A 42 6.03 0.12 4.77
C LEU A 42 4.51 0.18 4.96
N LEU A 43 3.74 0.07 3.89
CA LEU A 43 2.27 0.18 3.94
C LEU A 43 1.65 -0.94 4.78
N ILE A 44 2.08 -2.19 4.57
CA ILE A 44 1.56 -3.33 5.34
C ILE A 44 1.90 -3.19 6.82
N ALA A 45 3.14 -2.77 7.14
CA ALA A 45 3.55 -2.58 8.53
C ALA A 45 2.74 -1.46 9.20
N HIS A 46 2.57 -0.34 8.52
CA HIS A 46 1.80 0.81 9.01
C HIS A 46 0.33 0.44 9.28
N LEU A 47 -0.37 -0.11 8.28
CA LEU A 47 -1.77 -0.53 8.42
C LEU A 47 -1.94 -1.60 9.53
N SER A 48 -0.97 -2.51 9.68
CA SER A 48 -1.03 -3.51 10.75
C SER A 48 -0.94 -2.88 12.15
N VAL A 49 -0.21 -1.78 12.31
CA VAL A 49 -0.15 -1.04 13.58
C VAL A 49 -1.48 -0.36 13.85
N GLU A 50 -2.09 0.24 12.83
CA GLU A 50 -3.38 0.90 12.98
C GLU A 50 -4.48 -0.08 13.42
N ASP A 51 -4.56 -1.23 12.74
CA ASP A 51 -5.55 -2.28 12.99
C ASP A 51 -5.42 -2.91 14.39
N ARG A 52 -4.17 -3.19 14.80
CA ARG A 52 -3.91 -3.95 16.04
C ARG A 52 -3.85 -3.09 17.28
N TYR A 53 -3.48 -1.82 17.15
CA TYR A 53 -3.13 -1.00 18.30
C TYR A 53 -3.81 0.37 18.27
N LEU A 54 -3.77 1.12 17.16
CA LEU A 54 -4.25 2.52 17.15
C LEU A 54 -5.77 2.59 17.32
N TYR A 55 -6.51 1.98 16.39
CA TYR A 55 -7.97 2.04 16.42
C TYR A 55 -8.53 1.39 17.70
N PRO A 56 -8.06 0.20 18.15
CA PRO A 56 -8.52 -0.37 19.42
C PRO A 56 -8.30 0.54 20.62
N ALA A 57 -7.14 1.19 20.72
CA ALA A 57 -6.83 2.08 21.85
C ALA A 57 -7.70 3.34 21.84
N MET A 58 -7.88 3.97 20.67
CA MET A 58 -8.74 5.16 20.54
C MET A 58 -10.20 4.86 20.87
N ILE A 59 -10.67 3.66 20.51
CA ILE A 59 -12.05 3.23 20.76
C ILE A 59 -12.24 2.91 22.25
N ALA A 60 -11.30 2.20 22.86
CA ALA A 60 -11.35 1.86 24.28
C ALA A 60 -11.32 3.11 25.20
N GLN A 61 -10.65 4.19 24.78
CA GLN A 61 -10.61 5.43 25.55
C GLN A 61 -11.94 6.21 25.55
N ALA A 62 -12.88 5.88 24.64
CA ALA A 62 -14.20 6.51 24.52
C ALA A 62 -14.17 8.06 24.47
N GLY A 63 -13.10 8.62 23.90
CA GLY A 63 -12.92 10.06 23.76
C GLY A 63 -13.58 10.66 22.51
N PRO A 64 -13.45 11.97 22.27
CA PRO A 64 -14.05 12.65 21.12
C PRO A 64 -13.63 12.09 19.74
N ALA A 65 -12.47 11.44 19.67
CA ALA A 65 -11.96 10.83 18.45
C ALA A 65 -12.50 9.40 18.19
N MET A 66 -13.24 8.80 19.12
CA MET A 66 -13.78 7.45 19.01
C MET A 66 -14.63 7.24 17.75
N PRO A 67 -15.61 8.12 17.40
CA PRO A 67 -16.42 7.91 16.21
C PRO A 67 -15.60 7.94 14.91
N VAL A 68 -14.53 8.74 14.88
CA VAL A 68 -13.61 8.79 13.74
C VAL A 68 -12.81 7.49 13.67
N ALA A 69 -12.28 7.01 14.79
CA ALA A 69 -11.55 5.74 14.84
C ALA A 69 -12.43 4.55 14.41
N GLU A 70 -13.71 4.52 14.81
CA GLU A 70 -14.64 3.47 14.39
C GLU A 70 -14.90 3.50 12.89
N ARG A 71 -15.14 4.69 12.32
CA ARG A 71 -15.34 4.85 10.88
C ARG A 71 -14.10 4.39 10.10
N PHE A 72 -12.93 4.88 10.47
CA PHE A 72 -11.67 4.52 9.79
C PHE A 72 -11.34 3.05 9.95
N ARG A 73 -11.56 2.44 11.12
CA ARG A 73 -11.42 0.98 11.30
C ARG A 73 -12.37 0.20 10.38
N GLY A 74 -13.59 0.71 10.16
CA GLY A 74 -14.55 0.08 9.23
C GLY A 74 -14.14 0.19 7.76
N GLU A 75 -13.58 1.33 7.36
CA GLU A 75 -13.17 1.61 5.98
C GLU A 75 -11.80 0.99 5.62
N MET A 76 -10.85 1.08 6.55
CA MET A 76 -9.44 0.75 6.33
C MET A 76 -9.04 -0.60 6.93
N GLY A 77 -9.84 -1.13 7.85
CA GLY A 77 -9.54 -2.36 8.58
C GLY A 77 -9.34 -3.54 7.64
N GLY A 78 -8.23 -4.26 7.82
CA GLY A 78 -7.93 -5.44 7.00
C GLY A 78 -7.34 -5.14 5.63
N LEU A 79 -7.18 -3.87 5.23
CA LEU A 79 -6.50 -3.51 3.97
C LEU A 79 -5.08 -4.08 3.89
N ALA A 80 -4.36 -4.21 5.02
CA ALA A 80 -3.05 -4.86 5.03
C ALA A 80 -3.11 -6.29 4.47
N LYS A 81 -4.16 -7.06 4.81
CA LYS A 81 -4.39 -8.42 4.34
C LYS A 81 -4.77 -8.43 2.87
N GLU A 82 -5.70 -7.57 2.46
CA GLU A 82 -6.14 -7.46 1.06
C GLU A 82 -5.00 -7.05 0.14
N PHE A 83 -4.21 -6.05 0.56
CA PHE A 83 -3.05 -5.58 -0.18
C PHE A 83 -1.96 -6.66 -0.28
N THR A 84 -1.73 -7.43 0.80
CA THR A 84 -0.82 -8.60 0.76
C THR A 84 -1.30 -9.65 -0.25
N ALA A 85 -2.60 -9.92 -0.31
CA ALA A 85 -3.17 -10.84 -1.30
C ALA A 85 -3.02 -10.32 -2.73
N TYR A 86 -3.24 -9.01 -2.95
CA TYR A 86 -2.96 -8.34 -4.21
C TYR A 86 -1.50 -8.52 -4.64
N LEU A 87 -0.54 -8.29 -3.76
CA LEU A 87 0.89 -8.45 -4.09
C LEU A 87 1.22 -9.89 -4.50
N ARG A 88 0.65 -10.90 -3.80
CA ARG A 88 0.83 -12.31 -4.14
C ARG A 88 0.25 -12.69 -5.51
N ARG A 89 -0.81 -12.02 -5.95
CA ARG A 89 -1.41 -12.22 -7.28
C ARG A 89 -0.53 -11.65 -8.39
N TRP A 90 0.20 -10.56 -8.11
CA TRP A 90 1.00 -9.83 -9.08
C TRP A 90 2.50 -10.04 -8.81
N THR A 91 2.95 -11.27 -8.99
CA THR A 91 4.39 -11.61 -9.03
C THR A 91 5.03 -11.15 -10.33
N ASP A 92 6.37 -11.09 -10.38
CA ASP A 92 7.12 -10.77 -11.62
C ASP A 92 6.71 -11.69 -12.78
N GLN A 93 6.45 -12.97 -12.49
CA GLN A 93 5.91 -13.93 -13.45
C GLN A 93 4.49 -13.57 -13.92
N GLY A 94 3.62 -13.14 -13.01
CA GLY A 94 2.27 -12.67 -13.32
C GLY A 94 2.26 -11.42 -14.18
N ILE A 95 3.14 -10.46 -13.90
CA ILE A 95 3.34 -9.23 -14.69
C ILE A 95 3.85 -9.58 -16.08
N ALA A 96 4.89 -10.42 -16.19
CA ALA A 96 5.46 -10.83 -17.46
C ALA A 96 4.46 -11.60 -18.35
N ARG A 97 3.59 -12.44 -17.75
CA ARG A 97 2.54 -13.16 -18.47
C ARG A 97 1.49 -12.22 -19.07
N HIS A 98 1.13 -11.14 -18.37
CA HIS A 98 0.13 -10.19 -18.86
C HIS A 98 0.68 -9.24 -19.93
N GLY A 99 1.96 -8.84 -19.83
CA GLY A 99 2.64 -8.04 -20.85
C GLY A 99 2.72 -8.74 -22.21
N ARG A 100 2.95 -10.05 -22.24
CA ARG A 100 2.98 -10.85 -23.48
C ARG A 100 1.63 -10.93 -24.20
N SER A 101 0.51 -10.94 -23.46
CA SER A 101 -0.84 -10.90 -24.04
C SER A 101 -1.13 -9.55 -24.72
N SER A 102 -0.64 -8.44 -24.16
CA SER A 102 -0.83 -7.10 -24.72
C SER A 102 0.07 -6.79 -25.93
N ALA A 103 1.22 -7.46 -26.06
CA ALA A 103 2.08 -7.35 -27.24
C ALA A 103 1.49 -8.09 -28.45
N ARG A 104 0.83 -9.25 -28.23
CA ARG A 104 0.24 -10.06 -29.30
C ARG A 104 -0.94 -9.38 -30.03
N ILE A 105 -1.62 -8.44 -29.37
CA ILE A 105 -2.73 -7.67 -29.95
C ILE A 105 -2.21 -6.53 -30.84
N ARG A 106 -0.99 -6.02 -30.60
CA ARG A 106 -0.41 -4.88 -31.34
C ARG A 106 0.40 -5.26 -32.57
N SER A 107 0.82 -6.52 -32.72
CA SER A 107 1.55 -7.01 -33.90
C SER A 107 0.64 -7.66 -34.96
N GLY A 108 -0.69 -7.49 -34.84
CA GLY A 108 -1.69 -8.03 -35.77
C GLY A 108 -2.48 -6.96 -36.52
N CYS A 109 -1.97 -5.72 -36.59
CA CYS A 109 -2.50 -4.62 -37.39
C CYS A 109 -1.39 -4.08 -38.30
#